data_AF-A0A526XQD0-F1
#
_entry.id   AF-A0A526XQD0-F1
#
_cell.length_a   1.000
_cell.length_b   1.000
_cell.length_c   1.000
_cell.angle_alpha   90.00
_cell.angle_beta   90.00
_cell.angle_gamma   90.00
#
_symmetry.space_group_name_H-M   'P 1'
#
loop_
_entity.id
_entity.type
_entity.pdbx_description
1 polymer ?
#
loop_
_entity_poly.entity_id
_entity_poly.type
_entity_poly.pdbx_seq_one_letter_code
_entity_poly.pdbx_strand_id
1 'polypeptide(L)'
;VDETRSSMLDMLLANHPLDCPICDKGGECELQNQVMAYGPRESRFRDAKRVFHSEDIRLSPVIIMNVNRCIQCQRCVRMCEEVVGAVALGT
;
A
#
# COMPACT_ATOMS: atom_id res chain seq x y z
N VAL A 1 -15.64 3.95 16.43
CA VAL A 1 -15.39 3.52 15.04
C VAL A 1 -14.46 4.48 14.33
N ASP A 2 -14.76 5.78 14.36
CA ASP A 2 -13.96 6.78 13.64
C ASP A 2 -12.51 6.88 14.12
N GLU A 3 -12.30 6.93 15.44
CA GLU A 3 -10.96 6.95 16.05
C GLU A 3 -10.14 5.68 15.73
N THR A 4 -10.77 4.51 15.75
CA THR A 4 -10.13 3.24 15.39
C THR A 4 -9.70 3.23 13.92
N ARG A 5 -10.55 3.75 13.02
CA ARG A 5 -10.25 3.85 11.59
C ARG A 5 -9.09 4.81 11.35
N SER A 6 -9.12 6.00 11.97
CA SER A 6 -8.04 6.98 11.87
C SER A 6 -6.71 6.42 12.36
N SER A 7 -6.72 5.68 13.48
CA SER A 7 -5.54 5.02 14.04
C SER A 7 -4.97 3.94 13.12
N MET A 8 -5.82 3.13 12.48
CA MET A 8 -5.38 2.14 11.49
C MET A 8 -4.78 2.81 10.26
N LEU A 9 -5.39 3.89 9.75
CA LEU A 9 -4.87 4.62 8.60
C LEU A 9 -3.52 5.26 8.91
N ASP A 10 -3.32 5.81 10.10
CA ASP A 10 -2.03 6.33 10.54
C ASP A 10 -0.95 5.24 10.58
N MET A 11 -1.30 4.03 11.04
CA MET A 11 -0.39 2.88 11.04
C MET A 11 0.00 2.47 9.61
N LEU A 12 -0.94 2.43 8.67
CA LEU A 12 -0.66 2.13 7.26
C LEU A 12 0.25 3.20 6.64
N LEU A 13 0.02 4.47 6.97
CA LEU A 13 0.80 5.60 6.45
C LEU A 13 2.17 5.74 7.10
N ALA A 14 2.39 5.16 8.29
CA ALA A 14 3.67 5.27 9.01
C ALA A 14 4.85 4.93 8.10
N ASN A 15 4.78 3.81 7.37
CA ASN A 15 5.83 3.38 6.44
C ASN A 15 5.48 3.54 4.95
N HIS A 16 4.28 4.01 4.60
CA HIS A 16 3.94 4.28 3.19
C HIS A 16 4.71 5.52 2.69
N PRO A 17 5.28 5.48 1.47
CA PRO A 17 6.06 6.59 0.91
C PRO A 17 5.16 7.78 0.53
N LEU A 18 5.76 8.96 0.42
CA LEU A 18 5.09 10.20 -0.02
C LEU A 18 5.11 10.35 -1.54
N ASP A 19 4.81 9.26 -2.24
CA ASP A 19 4.99 9.13 -3.70
C ASP A 19 3.72 9.48 -4.50
N CYS A 20 2.66 10.00 -3.87
CA CYS A 20 1.38 10.25 -4.55
C CYS A 20 1.51 11.00 -5.89
N PRO A 21 2.38 12.03 -6.06
CA PRO A 21 2.54 12.73 -7.34
C PRO A 21 3.13 11.89 -8.49
N ILE A 22 3.86 10.82 -8.16
CA ILE A 22 4.54 9.93 -9.12
C ILE A 22 3.94 8.51 -9.12
N CYS A 23 2.87 8.30 -8.36
CA CYS A 23 2.19 7.03 -8.25
C CYS A 23 1.14 6.94 -9.36
N ASP A 24 1.16 5.87 -10.14
CA ASP A 24 0.19 5.63 -11.23
C ASP A 24 -1.26 5.55 -10.74
N LYS A 25 -1.45 5.23 -9.44
CA LYS A 25 -2.76 5.20 -8.78
C LYS A 25 -3.15 6.52 -8.11
N GLY A 26 -2.34 7.57 -8.22
CA GLY A 26 -2.66 8.89 -7.67
C GLY A 26 -4.02 9.39 -8.20
N GLY A 27 -4.92 9.78 -7.31
CA GLY A 27 -6.27 10.23 -7.65
C GLY A 27 -7.33 9.12 -7.68
N GLU A 28 -6.96 7.87 -7.97
CA GLU A 28 -7.86 6.70 -7.90
C GLU A 28 -7.51 5.72 -6.76
N CYS A 29 -6.51 6.08 -5.93
CA CYS A 29 -6.01 5.22 -4.86
C CYS A 29 -7.02 5.11 -3.71
N GLU A 30 -7.42 3.87 -3.38
CA GLU A 30 -8.33 3.57 -2.28
C GLU A 30 -7.79 4.07 -0.93
N LEU A 31 -6.49 3.89 -0.67
CA LEU A 31 -5.85 4.37 0.56
C LEU A 31 -5.93 5.90 0.66
N GLN A 32 -5.66 6.61 -0.44
CA GLN A 32 -5.75 8.07 -0.48
C GLN A 32 -7.16 8.55 -0.15
N ASN A 33 -8.18 7.92 -0.72
CA ASN A 33 -9.59 8.26 -0.48
C ASN A 33 -10.00 7.99 0.98
N GLN A 34 -9.58 6.86 1.56
CA GLN A 34 -9.85 6.54 2.97
C GLN A 34 -9.17 7.54 3.92
N VAL A 35 -7.94 7.95 3.63
CA VAL A 35 -7.21 8.95 4.42
C VAL A 35 -7.85 10.32 4.32
N MET A 36 -8.30 10.74 3.14
CA MET A 36 -9.02 12.00 2.96
C MET A 36 -10.33 12.03 3.76
N ALA A 37 -11.04 10.90 3.81
CA ALA A 37 -12.34 10.82 4.47
C ALA A 37 -12.25 10.63 5.99
N TYR A 38 -11.29 9.84 6.48
CA TYR A 38 -11.25 9.37 7.87
C TYR A 38 -9.84 9.38 8.50
N GLY A 39 -8.81 9.74 7.74
CA GLY A 39 -7.42 9.73 8.18
C GLY A 39 -7.08 10.90 9.10
N PRO A 40 -5.91 10.82 9.78
CA PRO A 40 -5.41 11.94 10.56
C PRO A 40 -4.97 13.09 9.64
N ARG A 41 -5.08 14.33 10.12
CA ARG A 41 -4.59 15.52 9.39
C ARG A 41 -3.07 15.59 9.29
N GLU A 42 -2.38 15.06 10.31
CA GLU A 42 -0.93 15.07 10.42
C GLU A 42 -0.45 13.68 10.83
N SER A 43 0.72 13.27 10.33
CA SER A 43 1.31 12.01 10.74
C SER A 43 1.98 12.15 12.11
N ARG A 44 1.75 11.17 12.98
CA ARG A 44 2.47 11.06 14.26
C ARG A 44 3.85 10.42 14.11
N PHE A 45 4.09 9.73 12.99
CA PHE A 45 5.34 9.05 12.70
C PHE A 45 6.37 10.05 12.17
N ARG A 46 7.47 10.23 12.91
CA ARG A 46 8.54 11.20 12.60
C ARG A 46 9.88 10.56 12.23
N ASP A 47 9.99 9.25 12.38
CA ASP A 47 11.22 8.54 12.11
C ASP A 47 11.40 8.28 10.60
N ALA A 48 12.59 7.80 10.24
CA ALA A 48 12.85 7.37 8.87
C ALA A 48 11.89 6.24 8.47
N LYS A 49 11.18 6.44 7.36
CA LYS A 49 10.32 5.43 6.78
C LYS A 49 11.15 4.24 6.31
N ARG A 50 10.59 3.04 6.41
CA ARG A 50 11.17 1.85 5.83
C ARG A 50 11.21 1.99 4.30
N VAL A 51 12.41 1.86 3.72
CA VAL A 51 12.60 1.86 2.27
C VAL A 51 13.28 0.56 1.86
N PHE A 52 12.66 -0.16 0.94
CA PHE A 52 13.30 -1.22 0.19
C PHE A 52 14.05 -0.60 -0.99
N HIS A 53 15.35 -0.85 -1.06
CA HIS A 53 16.22 -0.39 -2.15
C HIS A 53 16.25 -1.34 -3.36
N SER A 54 15.49 -2.44 -3.30
CA SER A 54 15.31 -3.31 -4.45
C SER A 54 14.54 -2.58 -5.55
N GLU A 55 14.91 -2.83 -6.80
CA GLU A 55 14.11 -2.39 -7.94
C GLU A 55 12.68 -2.95 -7.87
N ASP A 56 11.76 -2.30 -8.58
CA ASP A 56 10.39 -2.77 -8.70
C ASP A 56 10.35 -4.19 -9.26
N ILE A 57 9.55 -5.06 -8.63
CA ILE A 57 9.46 -6.46 -9.00
C ILE A 57 8.57 -6.58 -10.25
N ARG A 58 9.17 -6.96 -11.38
CA ARG A 58 8.43 -7.28 -12.59
C ARG A 58 7.84 -8.69 -12.50
N LEU A 59 6.54 -8.78 -12.24
CA LEU A 59 5.83 -10.07 -12.15
C LEU A 59 5.45 -10.62 -13.53
N SER A 60 5.19 -9.75 -14.50
CA SER A 60 4.89 -10.12 -15.88
C SER A 60 5.20 -8.95 -16.83
N PRO A 61 5.06 -9.11 -18.15
CA PRO A 61 5.20 -7.99 -19.10
C PRO A 61 4.27 -6.81 -18.82
N VAL A 62 3.15 -7.04 -18.10
CA VAL A 62 2.11 -6.04 -17.84
C VAL A 62 1.89 -5.72 -16.35
N ILE A 63 2.53 -6.46 -15.43
CA ILE A 63 2.39 -6.24 -13.99
C ILE A 63 3.76 -5.95 -13.38
N ILE A 64 3.87 -4.75 -12.80
CA ILE A 64 5.02 -4.30 -12.02
C ILE A 64 4.55 -4.06 -10.59
N MET A 65 5.30 -4.58 -9.62
CA MET A 65 4.99 -4.50 -8.20
C MET A 65 6.05 -3.65 -7.48
N ASN A 66 5.64 -2.48 -7.01
CA ASN A 66 6.45 -1.66 -6.13
C ASN A 66 6.19 -2.04 -4.66
N VAL A 67 7.20 -2.62 -4.02
CA VAL A 67 7.10 -3.13 -2.64
C VAL A 67 7.06 -2.05 -1.57
N ASN A 68 7.52 -0.82 -1.88
CA ASN A 68 7.45 0.31 -0.95
C ASN A 68 6.02 0.86 -0.83
N ARG A 69 5.26 0.83 -1.92
CA ARG A 69 3.85 1.30 -1.95
C ARG A 69 2.85 0.26 -1.40
N CYS A 70 3.26 -1.00 -1.24
CA CYS A 70 2.40 -2.07 -0.76
C CYS A 70 2.09 -1.95 0.75
N ILE A 71 0.80 -2.01 1.12
CA ILE A 71 0.34 -2.02 2.51
C ILE A 71 0.11 -3.43 3.10
N GLN A 72 0.55 -4.47 2.39
CA GLN A 72 0.44 -5.87 2.84
C GLN A 72 -0.99 -6.35 3.16
N CYS A 73 -2.00 -5.88 2.41
CA CYS A 73 -3.40 -6.28 2.61
C CYS A 73 -3.74 -7.72 2.14
N GLN A 74 -2.76 -8.42 1.57
CA GLN A 74 -2.88 -9.79 1.04
C GLN A 74 -3.93 -9.99 -0.08
N ARG A 75 -4.50 -8.91 -0.64
CA ARG A 75 -5.50 -9.03 -1.71
C ARG A 75 -4.94 -9.67 -2.98
N CYS A 76 -3.70 -9.35 -3.35
CA CYS A 76 -3.06 -9.94 -4.53
C CYS A 76 -2.77 -11.43 -4.36
N VAL A 77 -2.31 -11.84 -3.16
CA VAL A 77 -2.02 -13.24 -2.83
C VAL A 77 -3.31 -14.06 -2.93
N ARG A 78 -4.38 -13.65 -2.24
CA ARG A 78 -5.69 -14.34 -2.32
C ARG A 78 -6.24 -14.39 -3.74
N MET A 79 -6.10 -13.32 -4.51
CA MET A 79 -6.55 -13.31 -5.91
C MET A 79 -5.77 -14.35 -6.74
N CYS A 80 -4.47 -14.48 -6.52
CA CYS A 80 -3.63 -15.45 -7.23
C CYS A 80 -4.00 -16.89 -6.84
N GLU A 81 -4.19 -17.15 -5.55
CA GLU A 81 -4.50 -18.48 -5.03
C GLU A 81 -5.94 -18.92 -5.32
N GLU A 82 -6.92 -18.11 -4.97
CA GLU A 82 -8.34 -18.48 -4.99
C GLU A 82 -8.97 -18.36 -6.38
N VAL A 83 -8.54 -17.38 -7.18
CA VAL A 83 -9.17 -17.08 -8.48
C VAL A 83 -8.32 -17.55 -9.65
N VAL A 84 -7.01 -17.29 -9.62
CA VAL A 84 -6.10 -17.74 -10.69
C VAL A 84 -5.70 -19.21 -10.49
N GLY A 85 -5.73 -19.72 -9.25
CA GLY A 85 -5.34 -21.10 -8.93
C GLY A 85 -3.83 -21.32 -8.91
N ALA A 86 -3.04 -20.27 -8.69
CA ALA A 86 -1.58 -20.33 -8.66
C ALA A 86 -1.01 -19.76 -7.36
N VAL A 87 0.01 -20.42 -6.81
CA VAL A 87 0.73 -19.95 -5.61
C VAL A 87 2.03 -19.26 -6.06
N ALA A 88 1.89 -18.16 -6.80
CA ALA A 88 3.01 -17.42 -7.37
C ALA A 88 3.38 -16.16 -6.58
N LEU A 89 2.48 -15.68 -5.71
CA LEU A 89 2.65 -14.50 -4.87
C LEU A 89 2.46 -14.92 -3.42
N GLY A 90 3.31 -14.42 -2.52
CA GLY A 90 3.30 -14.80 -1.11
C GLY A 90 4.70 -15.16 -0.62
N THR A 91 4.86 -15.24 0.69
CA THR A 91 6.05 -15.79 1.37
C THR A 91 5.71 -17.14 1.96
#